data_AF-A0A812RXI0-F1
#
_entry.id   AF-A0A812RXI0-F1
#
_cell.length_a   1.000
_cell.length_b   1.000
_cell.length_c   1.000
_cell.angle_alpha   90.00
_cell.angle_beta   90.00
_cell.angle_gamma   90.00
#
_symmetry.space_group_name_H-M   'P 1'
#
loop_
_entity.id
_entity.type
_entity.pdbx_description
1 polymer ?
#
loop_
_entity_poly.entity_id
_entity_poly.type
_entity_poly.pdbx_seq_one_letter_code
_entity_poly.pdbx_strand_id
1 'polypeptide(L)'
;MKATAQLCLPGCGVGLVAMKGAKETASEVSGSATPPSVSTRGSSSDLLPDEQMEEGLRTILPGPSDGKLGRKSGGKKSLGQKKSHRKGARKSKSISDLLEERRQEVQSSQHEWWTYKFAKVVSWVVLGLFTAASVLLVALWARHEHEESYVVTLFVMAIAAMAYFAKVTGMGEAQIRGKTIPVIRYIDWIATTPLMLYELCTIGGAEKHTIIIVIGSDILMLVGGIVSAMIVPKGKVMQKYAWFGISIFFYILMVVALEVDVSYGTVLERPPDVQRLFKQLSWLTVISWTGYPIVVLLGRAHAGLISKGMEDALLCILDCISKIGMEFFVVFTCSAHGAQCHAHGSEPLEGGHHGLDGHH
;
A
#
# COMPACT_ATOMS: atom_id res chain seq x y z
N MET A 1 -18.73 -48.97 5.78
CA MET A 1 -18.93 -49.46 7.17
C MET A 1 -18.14 -48.57 8.12
N LYS A 2 -18.56 -48.45 9.39
CA LYS A 2 -17.94 -47.54 10.39
C LYS A 2 -16.77 -48.21 11.12
N ALA A 3 -15.73 -47.44 11.44
CA ALA A 3 -14.76 -47.76 12.48
C ALA A 3 -14.36 -46.49 13.24
N THR A 4 -15.18 -46.10 14.22
CA THR A 4 -14.78 -45.33 15.41
C THR A 4 -13.91 -46.22 16.31
N ALA A 5 -13.09 -45.78 17.27
CA ALA A 5 -12.70 -44.46 17.80
C ALA A 5 -11.40 -44.67 18.62
N GLN A 6 -10.67 -43.60 19.00
CA GLN A 6 -10.37 -43.27 20.41
C GLN A 6 -9.45 -42.04 20.55
N LEU A 7 -9.91 -41.05 21.32
CA LEU A 7 -9.04 -40.06 21.97
C LEU A 7 -8.59 -40.63 23.33
N CYS A 8 -7.34 -40.37 23.70
CA CYS A 8 -6.93 -40.19 25.11
C CYS A 8 -5.63 -39.35 25.19
N LEU A 9 -5.71 -38.24 25.94
CA LEU A 9 -4.61 -37.51 26.58
C LEU A 9 -4.76 -37.72 28.11
N PRO A 10 -3.79 -37.39 29.01
CA PRO A 10 -2.60 -36.57 28.80
C PRO A 10 -1.27 -37.06 29.45
N GLY A 11 -0.15 -36.52 28.95
CA GLY A 11 0.97 -35.96 29.73
C GLY A 11 1.78 -36.79 30.74
N CYS A 12 3.06 -37.05 30.42
CA CYS A 12 4.20 -36.92 31.34
C CYS A 12 5.54 -36.95 30.57
N GLY A 13 6.60 -36.31 31.07
CA GLY A 13 7.98 -36.60 30.66
C GLY A 13 8.77 -35.45 29.99
N VAL A 14 9.37 -34.59 30.80
CA VAL A 14 10.46 -33.69 30.36
C VAL A 14 11.74 -34.52 30.14
N GLY A 15 12.39 -34.36 28.99
CA GLY A 15 13.63 -35.08 28.64
C GLY A 15 14.68 -34.16 28.01
N LEU A 16 15.35 -33.36 28.85
CA LEU A 16 16.41 -32.45 28.40
C LEU A 16 17.75 -33.21 28.25
N VAL A 17 18.19 -33.46 27.02
CA VAL A 17 19.52 -34.03 26.75
C VAL A 17 20.56 -32.90 26.68
N ALA A 18 21.38 -32.80 27.73
CA ALA A 18 22.54 -31.92 27.74
C ALA A 18 23.74 -32.61 27.08
N MET A 19 24.42 -31.92 26.16
CA MET A 19 25.76 -32.31 25.71
C MET A 19 26.80 -31.34 26.29
N LYS A 20 27.85 -31.89 26.87
CA LYS A 20 28.81 -31.17 27.73
C LYS A 20 30.18 -31.16 27.07
N GLY A 21 30.81 -29.99 27.02
CA GLY A 21 32.27 -29.88 27.14
C GLY A 21 33.08 -29.52 25.89
N ALA A 22 33.47 -28.24 25.82
CA ALA A 22 34.84 -27.86 25.43
C ALA A 22 35.30 -26.68 26.31
N LYS A 23 36.33 -26.94 27.13
CA LYS A 23 37.25 -25.98 27.76
C LYS A 23 38.05 -25.25 26.66
N GLU A 24 38.81 -24.17 26.85
CA GLU A 24 39.06 -23.19 27.92
C GLU A 24 39.65 -21.97 27.18
N THR A 25 39.39 -20.74 27.61
CA THR A 25 40.41 -19.83 28.16
C THR A 25 39.73 -18.58 28.69
N ALA A 26 40.13 -18.16 29.89
CA ALA A 26 39.72 -16.90 30.49
C ALA A 26 40.91 -15.94 30.52
N SER A 27 40.63 -14.64 30.46
CA SER A 27 41.45 -13.62 31.12
C SER A 27 40.50 -12.55 31.65
N GLU A 28 40.58 -12.30 32.95
CA GLU A 28 39.73 -11.34 33.66
C GLU A 28 40.28 -9.91 33.50
N VAL A 29 39.38 -8.91 33.46
CA VAL A 29 39.55 -7.69 34.26
C VAL A 29 38.20 -7.31 34.87
N SER A 30 38.18 -7.10 36.18
CA SER A 30 37.00 -6.78 36.99
C SER A 30 36.63 -5.29 36.93
N GLY A 31 35.35 -4.96 37.20
CA GLY A 31 34.84 -3.59 37.18
C GLY A 31 33.37 -3.47 37.62
N SER A 32 33.05 -3.85 38.85
CA SER A 32 31.70 -3.77 39.42
C SER A 32 31.29 -2.35 39.85
N ALA A 33 30.05 -1.93 39.54
CA ALA A 33 29.13 -1.29 40.51
C ALA A 33 27.77 -0.95 39.89
N THR A 34 26.69 -1.27 40.60
CA THR A 34 25.36 -0.65 40.46
C THR A 34 24.88 -0.22 41.87
N PRO A 35 23.69 0.40 42.05
CA PRO A 35 23.57 1.84 42.26
C PRO A 35 23.00 2.19 43.65
N PRO A 36 22.74 3.48 43.94
CA PRO A 36 21.79 3.84 45.00
C PRO A 36 20.61 4.68 44.52
N SER A 37 19.43 4.35 45.02
CA SER A 37 18.26 5.22 45.14
C SER A 37 18.22 5.85 46.54
N VAL A 38 17.47 6.97 46.74
CA VAL A 38 16.54 7.23 47.89
C VAL A 38 16.21 8.74 48.13
N SER A 39 14.91 9.01 48.30
CA SER A 39 14.16 10.09 49.02
C SER A 39 14.44 11.61 48.91
N THR A 40 13.45 12.30 48.34
CA THR A 40 12.63 13.43 48.89
C THR A 40 13.06 14.24 50.14
N ARG A 41 13.20 15.57 49.94
CA ARG A 41 12.75 16.77 50.74
C ARG A 41 13.51 18.00 50.15
N GLY A 42 13.03 19.25 50.11
CA GLY A 42 11.77 19.91 50.50
C GLY A 42 12.04 21.34 51.02
N SER A 43 11.50 22.40 50.37
CA SER A 43 11.80 23.86 50.60
C SER A 43 13.25 24.30 50.26
N SER A 44 13.59 25.50 49.75
CA SER A 44 12.87 26.77 49.45
C SER A 44 13.82 27.71 48.64
N SER A 45 13.45 28.86 48.02
CA SER A 45 12.16 29.39 47.50
C SER A 45 12.34 30.78 46.83
N ASP A 46 11.99 30.96 45.55
CA ASP A 46 11.88 32.26 44.83
C ASP A 46 10.80 32.10 43.72
N LEU A 47 9.55 32.59 43.90
CA LEU A 47 9.03 33.91 43.48
C LEU A 47 9.01 34.10 41.93
N LEU A 48 7.97 33.66 41.17
CA LEU A 48 6.60 34.21 40.96
C LEU A 48 6.53 35.54 40.12
N PRO A 49 5.42 35.84 39.38
CA PRO A 49 4.17 35.08 39.15
C PRO A 49 3.68 34.98 37.67
N ASP A 50 2.57 34.26 37.46
CA ASP A 50 1.79 34.14 36.21
C ASP A 50 0.98 35.39 35.81
N GLU A 51 0.69 35.55 34.51
CA GLU A 51 -0.55 36.22 34.05
C GLU A 51 -1.22 35.54 32.84
N GLN A 52 -2.44 35.03 33.10
CA GLN A 52 -3.63 35.10 32.24
C GLN A 52 -3.71 34.27 30.95
N MET A 53 -4.10 33.01 31.16
CA MET A 53 -5.31 32.49 30.51
C MET A 53 -6.55 33.20 31.09
N GLU A 54 -7.12 34.17 30.38
CA GLU A 54 -8.43 34.77 30.67
C GLU A 54 -9.19 34.98 29.35
N GLU A 55 -10.18 34.10 29.11
CA GLU A 55 -11.02 34.10 27.93
C GLU A 55 -12.33 34.84 28.23
N GLY A 56 -12.72 35.80 27.38
CA GLY A 56 -14.12 36.20 27.26
C GLY A 56 -14.65 37.31 28.18
N LEU A 57 -14.15 38.55 28.05
CA LEU A 57 -14.91 39.74 28.51
C LEU A 57 -14.70 41.04 27.71
N ARG A 58 -14.79 40.97 26.36
CA ARG A 58 -14.85 42.19 25.50
C ARG A 58 -15.97 42.15 24.44
N THR A 59 -17.20 41.88 24.90
CA THR A 59 -18.41 42.11 24.10
C THR A 59 -19.56 42.58 25.00
N ILE A 60 -19.59 43.86 25.40
CA ILE A 60 -20.76 44.54 26.01
C ILE A 60 -20.59 46.08 25.88
N LEU A 61 -21.48 46.70 25.10
CA LEU A 61 -21.91 48.12 25.08
C LEU A 61 -21.00 49.25 24.50
N PRO A 62 -21.59 50.42 24.07
CA PRO A 62 -21.02 51.25 23.00
C PRO A 62 -20.81 52.77 23.30
N GLY A 63 -20.08 53.46 22.40
CA GLY A 63 -20.02 54.93 22.27
C GLY A 63 -18.88 55.63 23.04
N PRO A 64 -18.58 56.92 22.76
CA PRO A 64 -19.33 57.88 21.95
C PRO A 64 -18.59 58.40 20.69
N SER A 65 -19.30 59.23 19.93
CA SER A 65 -18.88 59.90 18.69
C SER A 65 -18.33 61.31 18.92
N ASP A 66 -17.27 61.68 18.20
CA ASP A 66 -16.88 63.09 18.00
C ASP A 66 -16.88 63.44 16.50
N GLY A 67 -17.65 64.46 16.13
CA GLY A 67 -17.68 65.00 14.77
C GLY A 67 -16.95 66.34 14.67
N LYS A 68 -16.30 66.60 13.52
CA LYS A 68 -15.92 67.96 13.13
C LYS A 68 -16.28 68.25 11.67
N LEU A 69 -16.91 69.41 11.49
CA LEU A 69 -17.11 70.10 10.22
C LEU A 69 -15.72 70.42 9.60
N GLY A 70 -15.51 70.58 8.29
CA GLY A 70 -16.44 70.69 7.17
C GLY A 70 -16.01 71.85 6.26
N ARG A 71 -15.87 71.66 4.94
CA ARG A 71 -15.64 72.76 3.99
C ARG A 71 -16.12 72.41 2.58
N LYS A 72 -16.96 73.28 1.99
CA LYS A 72 -17.42 73.18 0.60
C LYS A 72 -16.51 73.98 -0.34
N SER A 73 -16.18 73.40 -1.49
CA SER A 73 -15.91 74.04 -2.79
C SER A 73 -15.67 72.90 -3.79
N GLY A 74 -16.02 72.92 -5.07
CA GLY A 74 -16.69 73.90 -5.92
C GLY A 74 -16.73 73.28 -7.32
N GLY A 75 -17.85 73.32 -8.03
CA GLY A 75 -18.03 72.48 -9.22
C GLY A 75 -17.29 72.97 -10.47
N LYS A 76 -16.71 72.03 -11.24
CA LYS A 76 -16.50 72.18 -12.69
C LYS A 76 -16.85 70.89 -13.42
N LYS A 77 -17.80 70.96 -14.35
CA LYS A 77 -18.02 69.93 -15.38
C LYS A 77 -16.97 70.13 -16.47
N SER A 78 -16.35 69.06 -16.96
CA SER A 78 -15.69 69.06 -18.28
C SER A 78 -15.64 67.65 -18.90
N LEU A 79 -16.18 67.59 -20.11
CA LEU A 79 -15.99 66.64 -21.21
C LEU A 79 -15.40 65.23 -20.94
N GLY A 80 -16.26 64.24 -21.13
CA GLY A 80 -16.11 63.34 -22.29
C GLY A 80 -14.90 62.42 -22.35
N GLN A 81 -14.91 61.31 -21.60
CA GLN A 81 -14.07 60.16 -21.90
C GLN A 81 -14.90 59.05 -22.56
N LYS A 82 -14.55 58.71 -23.81
CA LYS A 82 -15.23 57.70 -24.63
C LYS A 82 -15.32 56.36 -23.90
N LYS A 83 -16.50 55.73 -23.92
CA LYS A 83 -16.67 54.30 -23.59
C LYS A 83 -15.86 53.46 -24.57
N SER A 84 -14.59 53.18 -24.25
CA SER A 84 -13.86 52.10 -24.90
C SER A 84 -14.45 50.77 -24.44
N HIS A 85 -15.19 50.11 -25.32
CA HIS A 85 -15.56 48.70 -25.16
C HIS A 85 -14.28 47.86 -25.27
N ARG A 86 -13.53 47.81 -24.16
CA ARG A 86 -12.38 46.92 -24.02
C ARG A 86 -12.93 45.50 -23.89
N LYS A 87 -13.19 44.86 -25.05
CA LYS A 87 -13.53 43.43 -25.16
C LYS A 87 -12.57 42.68 -24.24
N GLY A 88 -13.13 41.94 -23.28
CA GLY A 88 -12.35 41.27 -22.25
C GLY A 88 -11.37 40.30 -22.90
N ALA A 89 -10.08 40.65 -22.89
CA ALA A 89 -9.03 39.71 -23.21
C ALA A 89 -9.06 38.65 -22.10
N ARG A 90 -9.72 37.52 -22.38
CA ARG A 90 -9.78 36.35 -21.50
C ARG A 90 -8.36 35.80 -21.42
N LYS A 91 -7.57 36.34 -20.48
CA LYS A 91 -6.16 36.03 -20.30
C LYS A 91 -6.07 34.51 -20.10
N SER A 92 -5.49 33.81 -21.08
CA SER A 92 -5.36 32.35 -20.99
C SER A 92 -4.54 32.06 -19.74
N LYS A 93 -5.13 31.35 -18.78
CA LYS A 93 -4.40 30.86 -17.61
C LYS A 93 -3.31 29.91 -18.10
N SER A 94 -2.13 29.99 -17.49
CA SER A 94 -1.11 28.96 -17.70
C SER A 94 -1.60 27.63 -17.11
N ILE A 95 -1.08 26.51 -17.62
CA ILE A 95 -1.34 25.18 -17.04
C ILE A 95 -0.93 25.16 -15.56
N SER A 96 0.15 25.86 -15.18
CA SER A 96 0.54 26.07 -13.78
C SER A 96 -0.58 26.66 -12.93
N ASP A 97 -1.25 27.69 -13.46
CA ASP A 97 -2.24 28.47 -12.72
C ASP A 97 -3.52 27.64 -12.55
N LEU A 98 -3.88 26.84 -13.57
CA LEU A 98 -5.00 25.90 -13.53
C LEU A 98 -4.75 24.75 -12.54
N LEU A 99 -3.52 24.21 -12.49
CA LEU A 99 -3.17 23.15 -11.56
C LEU A 99 -3.16 23.63 -10.10
N GLU A 100 -2.66 24.85 -9.84
CA GLU A 100 -2.71 25.42 -8.48
C GLU A 100 -4.12 25.85 -8.07
N GLU A 101 -4.93 26.40 -8.97
CA GLU A 101 -6.37 26.64 -8.74
C GLU A 101 -7.09 25.34 -8.39
N ARG A 102 -6.86 24.26 -9.15
CA ARG A 102 -7.45 22.95 -8.86
C ARG A 102 -6.93 22.35 -7.54
N ARG A 103 -5.64 22.50 -7.23
CA ARG A 103 -5.06 22.06 -5.96
C ARG A 103 -5.73 22.77 -4.78
N GLN A 104 -5.96 24.08 -4.88
CA GLN A 104 -6.61 24.88 -3.85
C GLN A 104 -8.09 24.50 -3.67
N GLU A 105 -8.83 24.34 -4.78
CA GLU A 105 -10.22 23.84 -4.78
C GLU A 105 -10.32 22.45 -4.13
N VAL A 106 -9.41 21.53 -4.47
CA VAL A 106 -9.35 20.17 -3.88
C VAL A 106 -8.94 20.19 -2.41
N GLN A 107 -8.16 21.17 -1.98
CA GLN A 107 -7.78 21.35 -0.57
C GLN A 107 -8.93 21.89 0.28
N SER A 108 -9.70 22.87 -0.22
CA SER A 108 -10.89 23.37 0.48
C SER A 108 -12.04 22.37 0.50
N SER A 109 -12.17 21.55 -0.55
CA SER A 109 -13.18 20.47 -0.66
C SER A 109 -12.76 19.11 -0.06
N GLN A 110 -11.60 18.99 0.62
CA GLN A 110 -11.18 17.73 1.28
C GLN A 110 -12.25 17.13 2.21
N HIS A 111 -13.07 18.00 2.80
CA HIS A 111 -14.13 17.64 3.75
C HIS A 111 -15.51 17.44 3.10
N GLU A 112 -15.61 17.42 1.76
CA GLU A 112 -16.87 17.10 1.08
C GLU A 112 -17.39 15.74 1.52
N TRP A 113 -18.51 15.78 2.26
CA TRP A 113 -19.08 14.64 2.97
C TRP A 113 -19.33 13.42 2.06
N TRP A 114 -19.65 13.68 0.79
CA TRP A 114 -19.90 12.64 -0.20
C TRP A 114 -18.63 11.84 -0.53
N THR A 115 -17.51 12.48 -0.84
CA THR A 115 -16.25 11.77 -1.18
C THR A 115 -15.78 10.89 -0.01
N TYR A 116 -15.92 11.39 1.21
CA TYR A 116 -15.57 10.67 2.43
C TYR A 116 -16.52 9.49 2.71
N LYS A 117 -17.84 9.68 2.61
CA LYS A 117 -18.80 8.57 2.78
C LYS A 117 -18.63 7.52 1.68
N PHE A 118 -18.40 7.92 0.44
CA PHE A 118 -18.13 7.01 -0.68
C PHE A 118 -16.89 6.16 -0.41
N ALA A 119 -15.76 6.79 -0.05
CA ALA A 119 -14.52 6.09 0.29
C ALA A 119 -14.69 5.11 1.45
N LYS A 120 -15.48 5.47 2.47
CA LYS A 120 -15.85 4.58 3.58
C LYS A 120 -16.67 3.38 3.10
N VAL A 121 -17.74 3.59 2.34
CA VAL A 121 -18.59 2.51 1.81
C VAL A 121 -17.76 1.55 0.94
N VAL A 122 -16.96 2.07 0.01
CA VAL A 122 -16.06 1.26 -0.82
C VAL A 122 -15.06 0.47 0.04
N SER A 123 -14.45 1.08 1.06
CA SER A 123 -13.50 0.38 1.94
C SER A 123 -14.17 -0.75 2.75
N TRP A 124 -15.42 -0.57 3.20
CA TRP A 124 -16.19 -1.61 3.88
C TRP A 124 -16.60 -2.75 2.95
N VAL A 125 -17.01 -2.44 1.71
CA VAL A 125 -17.33 -3.47 0.70
C VAL A 125 -16.08 -4.30 0.36
N VAL A 126 -14.94 -3.64 0.11
CA VAL A 126 -13.68 -4.33 -0.22
C VAL A 126 -13.18 -5.19 0.96
N LEU A 127 -13.32 -4.71 2.21
CA LEU A 127 -13.07 -5.55 3.40
C LEU A 127 -13.94 -6.82 3.41
N GLY A 128 -15.25 -6.66 3.15
CA GLY A 128 -16.18 -7.78 3.10
C GLY A 128 -15.81 -8.80 2.02
N LEU A 129 -15.39 -8.32 0.83
CA LEU A 129 -14.94 -9.18 -0.26
C LEU A 129 -13.64 -9.94 0.08
N PHE A 130 -12.61 -9.28 0.60
CA PHE A 130 -11.37 -9.96 1.03
C PHE A 130 -11.61 -10.96 2.16
N THR A 131 -12.51 -10.64 3.09
CA THR A 131 -12.87 -11.54 4.20
C THR A 131 -13.63 -12.76 3.67
N ALA A 132 -14.60 -12.58 2.77
CA ALA A 132 -15.34 -13.67 2.14
C ALA A 132 -14.43 -14.58 1.30
N ALA A 133 -13.53 -14.00 0.51
CA ALA A 133 -12.52 -14.74 -0.26
C ALA A 133 -11.59 -15.55 0.67
N SER A 134 -11.09 -14.93 1.76
CA SER A 134 -10.26 -15.62 2.75
C SER A 134 -10.98 -16.83 3.38
N VAL A 135 -12.25 -16.65 3.79
CA VAL A 135 -13.06 -17.74 4.38
C VAL A 135 -13.31 -18.86 3.38
N LEU A 136 -13.58 -18.54 2.12
CA LEU A 136 -13.72 -19.54 1.04
C LEU A 136 -12.42 -20.32 0.85
N LEU A 137 -11.27 -19.65 0.80
CA LEU A 137 -9.97 -20.29 0.60
C LEU A 137 -9.57 -21.18 1.78
N VAL A 138 -9.83 -20.77 3.02
CA VAL A 138 -9.68 -21.63 4.20
C VAL A 138 -10.58 -22.87 4.09
N ALA A 139 -11.81 -22.71 3.62
CA ALA A 139 -12.76 -23.83 3.47
C ALA A 139 -12.37 -24.80 2.35
N LEU A 140 -11.74 -24.33 1.26
CA LEU A 140 -11.18 -25.18 0.20
C LEU A 140 -9.92 -25.91 0.68
N TRP A 141 -8.99 -25.18 1.32
CA TRP A 141 -7.77 -25.75 1.89
C TRP A 141 -8.08 -26.84 2.93
N ALA A 142 -9.05 -26.61 3.83
CA ALA A 142 -9.46 -27.58 4.84
C ALA A 142 -10.14 -28.85 4.27
N ARG A 143 -10.42 -28.89 2.96
CA ARG A 143 -10.93 -30.08 2.25
C ARG A 143 -9.83 -30.87 1.54
N HIS A 144 -8.57 -30.42 1.62
CA HIS A 144 -7.41 -31.00 0.93
C HIS A 144 -7.56 -31.07 -0.60
N GLU A 145 -8.42 -30.22 -1.18
CA GLU A 145 -8.60 -30.09 -2.63
C GLU A 145 -7.46 -29.21 -3.19
N HIS A 146 -6.37 -29.79 -3.72
CA HIS A 146 -5.22 -29.10 -4.38
C HIS A 146 -4.38 -28.13 -3.51
N GLU A 147 -4.12 -28.47 -2.24
CA GLU A 147 -3.53 -27.60 -1.20
C GLU A 147 -2.49 -26.54 -1.64
N GLU A 148 -1.45 -26.92 -2.40
CA GLU A 148 -0.38 -26.01 -2.81
C GLU A 148 -0.86 -24.80 -3.64
N SER A 149 -1.97 -24.95 -4.37
CA SER A 149 -2.47 -23.95 -5.32
C SER A 149 -3.25 -22.78 -4.69
N TYR A 150 -3.38 -22.73 -3.36
CA TYR A 150 -4.15 -21.69 -2.66
C TYR A 150 -3.40 -21.05 -1.49
N VAL A 151 -2.24 -21.57 -1.08
CA VAL A 151 -1.57 -21.07 0.13
C VAL A 151 -1.19 -19.60 -0.05
N VAL A 152 -0.65 -19.24 -1.22
CA VAL A 152 -0.27 -17.86 -1.55
C VAL A 152 -1.51 -16.98 -1.66
N THR A 153 -2.49 -17.35 -2.48
CA THR A 153 -3.81 -16.72 -2.61
C THR A 153 -4.49 -16.46 -1.25
N LEU A 154 -4.48 -17.43 -0.34
CA LEU A 154 -5.03 -17.32 1.01
C LEU A 154 -4.31 -16.24 1.82
N PHE A 155 -2.97 -16.25 1.83
CA PHE A 155 -2.21 -15.22 2.54
C PHE A 155 -2.43 -13.83 1.93
N VAL A 156 -2.48 -13.69 0.60
CA VAL A 156 -2.79 -12.42 -0.07
C VAL A 156 -4.16 -11.87 0.35
N MET A 157 -5.21 -12.71 0.32
CA MET A 157 -6.56 -12.31 0.75
C MET A 157 -6.61 -11.98 2.25
N ALA A 158 -5.97 -12.78 3.10
CA ALA A 158 -6.02 -12.61 4.56
C ALA A 158 -5.25 -11.36 5.03
N ILE A 159 -4.08 -11.09 4.45
CA ILE A 159 -3.30 -9.88 4.72
C ILE A 159 -4.09 -8.64 4.29
N ALA A 160 -4.67 -8.66 3.08
CA ALA A 160 -5.50 -7.57 2.59
C ALA A 160 -6.74 -7.35 3.48
N ALA A 161 -7.42 -8.42 3.92
CA ALA A 161 -8.55 -8.33 4.86
C ALA A 161 -8.14 -7.68 6.19
N MET A 162 -7.01 -8.10 6.80
CA MET A 162 -6.51 -7.49 8.03
C MET A 162 -6.13 -6.01 7.85
N ALA A 163 -5.46 -5.66 6.76
CA ALA A 163 -5.09 -4.29 6.45
C ALA A 163 -6.31 -3.38 6.23
N TYR A 164 -7.34 -3.91 5.55
CA TYR A 164 -8.61 -3.21 5.35
C TYR A 164 -9.41 -3.08 6.64
N PHE A 165 -9.37 -4.08 7.53
CA PHE A 165 -9.98 -3.99 8.86
C PHE A 165 -9.32 -2.88 9.70
N ALA A 166 -7.99 -2.81 9.72
CA ALA A 166 -7.26 -1.73 10.36
C ALA A 166 -7.52 -0.35 9.71
N LYS A 167 -7.71 -0.29 8.38
CA LYS A 167 -8.11 0.93 7.67
C LYS A 167 -9.49 1.42 8.11
N VAL A 168 -10.53 0.57 8.11
CA VAL A 168 -11.90 1.00 8.43
C VAL A 168 -12.13 1.29 9.92
N THR A 169 -11.37 0.64 10.81
CA THR A 169 -11.35 0.94 12.25
C THR A 169 -10.52 2.18 12.62
N GLY A 170 -9.85 2.80 11.66
CA GLY A 170 -9.09 4.04 11.86
C GLY A 170 -7.64 3.86 12.31
N MET A 171 -7.16 2.63 12.44
CA MET A 171 -5.77 2.29 12.80
C MET A 171 -4.80 2.35 11.59
N GLY A 172 -5.28 2.70 10.40
CA GLY A 172 -4.53 2.59 9.15
C GLY A 172 -3.59 3.75 8.78
N GLU A 173 -3.56 4.84 9.53
CA GLU A 173 -2.79 6.05 9.20
C GLU A 173 -1.89 6.53 10.34
N ALA A 174 -0.73 7.12 9.99
CA ALA A 174 0.18 7.77 10.92
C ALA A 174 0.48 9.22 10.50
N GLN A 175 0.73 10.09 11.47
CA GLN A 175 1.15 11.47 11.22
C GLN A 175 2.68 11.58 11.22
N ILE A 176 3.27 11.88 10.07
CA ILE A 176 4.73 12.05 9.92
C ILE A 176 4.99 13.48 9.48
N ARG A 177 5.64 14.27 10.35
CA ARG A 177 5.99 15.69 10.09
C ARG A 177 4.79 16.56 9.65
N GLY A 178 3.63 16.32 10.25
CA GLY A 178 2.37 17.02 9.94
C GLY A 178 1.67 16.54 8.65
N LYS A 179 2.13 15.46 8.02
CA LYS A 179 1.47 14.81 6.88
C LYS A 179 0.91 13.46 7.29
N THR A 180 -0.36 13.22 6.95
CA THR A 180 -1.01 11.92 7.19
C THR A 180 -0.62 10.93 6.12
N ILE A 181 0.00 9.83 6.52
CA ILE A 181 0.50 8.75 5.67
C ILE A 181 -0.34 7.48 5.94
N PRO A 182 -0.87 6.81 4.92
CA PRO A 182 -1.63 5.56 5.07
C PRO A 182 -0.67 4.38 5.26
N VAL A 183 -0.11 4.24 6.46
CA VAL A 183 0.94 3.24 6.75
C VAL A 183 0.45 1.81 6.49
N ILE A 184 -0.78 1.46 6.85
CA ILE A 184 -1.27 0.08 6.66
C ILE A 184 -1.38 -0.32 5.19
N ARG A 185 -1.61 0.64 4.29
CA ARG A 185 -1.63 0.41 2.83
C ARG A 185 -0.27 -0.04 2.33
N TYR A 186 0.80 0.57 2.83
CA TYR A 186 2.16 0.19 2.45
C TYR A 186 2.59 -1.13 3.08
N ILE A 187 2.09 -1.46 4.28
CA ILE A 187 2.31 -2.78 4.91
C ILE A 187 1.59 -3.87 4.10
N ASP A 188 0.33 -3.66 3.70
CA ASP A 188 -0.42 -4.55 2.81
C ASP A 188 0.35 -4.80 1.51
N TRP A 189 0.76 -3.73 0.82
CA TRP A 189 1.48 -3.86 -0.44
C TRP A 189 2.83 -4.59 -0.26
N ILE A 190 3.70 -4.17 0.66
CA ILE A 190 5.00 -4.84 0.92
C ILE A 190 4.84 -6.33 1.23
N ALA A 191 3.73 -6.76 1.84
CA ALA A 191 3.48 -8.15 2.16
C ALA A 191 2.78 -8.93 1.02
N THR A 192 1.93 -8.27 0.22
CA THR A 192 1.12 -8.94 -0.82
C THR A 192 1.73 -8.90 -2.22
N THR A 193 2.38 -7.81 -2.64
CA THR A 193 2.95 -7.71 -3.99
C THR A 193 4.08 -8.73 -4.24
N PRO A 194 4.99 -9.05 -3.30
CA PRO A 194 5.98 -10.10 -3.51
C PRO A 194 5.35 -11.49 -3.64
N LEU A 195 4.27 -11.76 -2.91
CA LEU A 195 3.55 -13.02 -2.94
C LEU A 195 2.84 -13.23 -4.29
N MET A 196 2.10 -12.23 -4.75
CA MET A 196 1.41 -12.26 -6.05
C MET A 196 2.40 -12.40 -7.21
N LEU A 197 3.55 -11.72 -7.15
CA LEU A 197 4.60 -11.86 -8.16
C LEU A 197 5.30 -13.22 -8.11
N TYR A 198 5.55 -13.76 -6.91
CA TYR A 198 6.12 -15.09 -6.75
C TYR A 198 5.22 -16.17 -7.38
N GLU A 199 3.91 -16.09 -7.15
CA GLU A 199 2.93 -17.00 -7.75
C GLU A 199 2.89 -16.86 -9.27
N LEU A 200 2.81 -15.63 -9.79
CA LEU A 200 2.80 -15.37 -11.23
C LEU A 200 4.07 -15.88 -11.93
N CYS A 201 5.24 -15.66 -11.34
CA CYS A 201 6.51 -16.20 -11.84
C CYS A 201 6.54 -17.74 -11.77
N THR A 202 5.96 -18.34 -10.73
CA THR A 202 5.89 -19.80 -10.56
C THR A 202 5.01 -20.43 -11.65
N ILE A 203 3.81 -19.88 -11.88
CA ILE A 203 2.92 -20.26 -13.00
C ILE A 203 3.66 -20.13 -14.33
N GLY A 204 4.37 -19.01 -14.52
CA GLY A 204 5.20 -18.75 -15.70
C GLY A 204 6.38 -19.71 -15.91
N GLY A 205 6.80 -20.45 -14.87
CA GLY A 205 8.00 -21.31 -14.94
C GLY A 205 9.32 -20.54 -14.84
N ALA A 206 9.29 -19.32 -14.29
CA ALA A 206 10.44 -18.43 -14.24
C ALA A 206 11.61 -19.00 -13.43
N GLU A 207 12.83 -18.72 -13.89
CA GLU A 207 14.03 -19.10 -13.15
C GLU A 207 14.17 -18.34 -11.82
N LYS A 208 14.92 -18.94 -10.88
CA LYS A 208 15.21 -18.34 -9.56
C LYS A 208 15.81 -16.94 -9.67
N HIS A 209 16.65 -16.69 -10.69
CA HIS A 209 17.28 -15.40 -10.89
C HIS A 209 16.27 -14.33 -11.34
N THR A 210 15.36 -14.65 -12.26
CA THR A 210 14.24 -13.81 -12.67
C THR A 210 13.30 -13.50 -11.50
N ILE A 211 12.93 -14.51 -10.70
CA ILE A 211 12.10 -14.33 -9.50
C ILE A 211 12.72 -13.30 -8.54
N ILE A 212 14.04 -13.39 -8.29
CA ILE A 212 14.77 -12.45 -7.44
C ILE A 212 14.77 -11.03 -8.05
N ILE A 213 14.94 -10.89 -9.36
CA ILE A 213 14.91 -9.58 -10.05
C ILE A 213 13.52 -8.95 -9.96
N VAL A 214 12.46 -9.73 -10.23
CA VAL A 214 11.06 -9.27 -10.19
C VAL A 214 10.69 -8.82 -8.77
N ILE A 215 10.87 -9.67 -7.76
CA ILE A 215 10.51 -9.35 -6.36
C ILE A 215 11.43 -8.27 -5.77
N GLY A 216 12.73 -8.30 -6.08
CA GLY A 216 13.67 -7.27 -5.64
C GLY A 216 13.32 -5.89 -6.22
N SER A 217 12.88 -5.83 -7.48
CA SER A 217 12.41 -4.61 -8.12
C SER A 217 11.10 -4.11 -7.51
N ASP A 218 10.15 -4.99 -7.20
CA ASP A 218 8.89 -4.62 -6.50
C ASP A 218 9.15 -4.00 -5.12
N ILE A 219 10.02 -4.61 -4.31
CA ILE A 219 10.39 -4.07 -3.00
C ILE A 219 11.08 -2.70 -3.14
N LEU A 220 12.00 -2.54 -4.10
CA LEU A 220 12.69 -1.26 -4.35
C LEU A 220 11.75 -0.18 -4.90
N MET A 221 10.78 -0.56 -5.74
CA MET A 221 9.68 0.30 -6.19
C MET A 221 8.89 0.82 -4.98
N LEU A 222 8.45 -0.06 -4.08
CA LEU A 222 7.67 0.32 -2.90
C LEU A 222 8.48 1.21 -1.95
N VAL A 223 9.75 0.86 -1.66
CA VAL A 223 10.64 1.69 -0.84
C VAL A 223 10.77 3.09 -1.42
N GLY A 224 11.04 3.24 -2.73
CA GLY A 224 11.14 4.55 -3.37
C GLY A 224 9.84 5.36 -3.31
N GLY A 225 8.70 4.68 -3.50
CA GLY A 225 7.37 5.29 -3.42
C GLY A 225 7.03 5.80 -2.02
N ILE A 226 7.32 5.01 -0.98
CA ILE A 226 7.11 5.35 0.43
C ILE A 226 8.00 6.52 0.84
N VAL A 227 9.30 6.47 0.53
CA VAL A 227 10.25 7.55 0.84
C VAL A 227 9.81 8.85 0.16
N SER A 228 9.40 8.81 -1.11
CA SER A 228 8.81 9.98 -1.79
C SER A 228 7.55 10.48 -1.08
N ALA A 229 6.61 9.60 -0.72
CA ALA A 229 5.37 9.98 -0.06
C ALA A 229 5.61 10.69 1.28
N MET A 230 6.63 10.26 2.04
CA MET A 230 7.06 10.83 3.32
C MET A 230 7.80 12.17 3.22
N ILE A 231 8.38 12.52 2.06
CA ILE A 231 9.07 13.81 1.89
C ILE A 231 8.06 14.97 1.86
N VAL A 232 8.18 15.84 2.86
CA VAL A 232 7.46 17.11 2.93
C VAL A 232 8.09 18.11 1.92
N PRO A 233 7.32 18.74 1.02
CA PRO A 233 7.87 19.54 -0.08
C PRO A 233 8.71 20.78 0.27
N LYS A 234 8.76 21.22 1.55
CA LYS A 234 9.46 22.43 2.04
C LYS A 234 10.95 22.44 1.63
N GLY A 235 11.26 23.01 0.46
CA GLY A 235 12.61 23.02 -0.13
C GLY A 235 13.09 21.67 -0.70
N LYS A 236 12.28 20.60 -0.68
CA LYS A 236 12.69 19.22 -1.03
C LYS A 236 11.93 18.61 -2.20
N VAL A 237 11.33 19.46 -3.04
CA VAL A 237 10.53 19.05 -4.22
C VAL A 237 11.33 18.15 -5.18
N MET A 238 12.59 18.50 -5.48
CA MET A 238 13.42 17.71 -6.39
C MET A 238 13.77 16.33 -5.80
N GLN A 239 14.17 16.28 -4.52
CA GLN A 239 14.45 15.02 -3.83
C GLN A 239 13.21 14.09 -3.81
N LYS A 240 12.03 14.67 -3.61
CA LYS A 240 10.76 13.96 -3.65
C LYS A 240 10.50 13.30 -5.01
N TYR A 241 10.54 14.07 -6.09
CA TYR A 241 10.28 13.53 -7.42
C TYR A 241 11.42 12.62 -7.93
N ALA A 242 12.65 12.78 -7.45
CA ALA A 242 13.73 11.82 -7.70
C ALA A 242 13.42 10.44 -7.10
N TRP A 243 12.98 10.37 -5.84
CA TRP A 243 12.54 9.10 -5.23
C TRP A 243 11.31 8.49 -5.92
N PHE A 244 10.38 9.31 -6.41
CA PHE A 244 9.27 8.83 -7.24
C PHE A 244 9.78 8.30 -8.59
N GLY A 245 10.72 8.96 -9.25
CA GLY A 245 11.34 8.49 -10.49
C GLY A 245 12.10 7.17 -10.32
N ILE A 246 12.79 6.98 -9.19
CA ILE A 246 13.43 5.71 -8.82
C ILE A 246 12.37 4.60 -8.65
N SER A 247 11.25 4.90 -8.00
CA SER A 247 10.12 3.97 -7.86
C SER A 247 9.56 3.54 -9.23
N ILE A 248 9.35 4.48 -10.15
CA ILE A 248 8.90 4.20 -11.52
C ILE A 248 9.94 3.41 -12.32
N PHE A 249 11.24 3.68 -12.14
CA PHE A 249 12.30 2.90 -12.78
C PHE A 249 12.26 1.42 -12.36
N PHE A 250 12.13 1.15 -11.06
CA PHE A 250 12.04 -0.23 -10.58
C PHE A 250 10.71 -0.91 -10.96
N TYR A 251 9.60 -0.17 -11.04
CA TYR A 251 8.36 -0.68 -11.63
C TYR A 251 8.57 -1.14 -13.08
N ILE A 252 9.21 -0.29 -13.92
CA ILE A 252 9.49 -0.64 -15.32
C ILE A 252 10.45 -1.84 -15.40
N LEU A 253 11.47 -1.90 -14.55
CA LEU A 253 12.40 -3.05 -14.49
C LEU A 253 11.67 -4.36 -14.14
N MET A 254 10.75 -4.32 -13.17
CA MET A 254 9.89 -5.45 -12.81
C MET A 254 9.03 -5.91 -14.00
N VAL A 255 8.37 -4.97 -14.71
CA VAL A 255 7.54 -5.31 -15.89
C VAL A 255 8.39 -5.87 -17.03
N VAL A 256 9.58 -5.31 -17.27
CA VAL A 256 10.49 -5.79 -18.32
C VAL A 256 11.00 -7.20 -18.02
N ALA A 257 11.41 -7.49 -16.78
CA ALA A 257 11.83 -8.85 -16.40
C ALA A 257 10.67 -9.86 -16.53
N LEU A 258 9.47 -9.48 -16.08
CA LEU A 258 8.27 -10.34 -16.19
C LEU A 258 7.90 -10.61 -17.66
N GLU A 259 7.91 -9.60 -18.53
CA GLU A 259 7.56 -9.80 -19.94
C GLU A 259 8.67 -10.49 -20.73
N VAL A 260 9.94 -10.07 -20.60
CA VAL A 260 11.04 -10.63 -21.40
C VAL A 260 11.40 -12.05 -20.98
N ASP A 261 11.63 -12.30 -19.70
CA ASP A 261 12.18 -13.58 -19.23
C ASP A 261 11.07 -14.64 -19.06
N VAL A 262 9.83 -14.20 -18.80
CA VAL A 262 8.69 -15.09 -18.53
C VAL A 262 7.69 -15.12 -19.68
N SER A 263 7.05 -13.99 -20.01
CA SER A 263 5.99 -13.90 -21.05
C SER A 263 6.46 -14.28 -22.46
N TYR A 264 7.68 -13.88 -22.83
CA TYR A 264 8.34 -14.22 -24.09
C TYR A 264 9.43 -15.30 -23.97
N GLY A 265 9.57 -15.89 -22.78
CA GLY A 265 10.60 -16.88 -22.46
C GLY A 265 9.99 -18.14 -21.84
N THR A 266 10.27 -18.35 -20.56
CA THR A 266 9.97 -19.60 -19.81
C THR A 266 8.52 -20.08 -19.91
N VAL A 267 7.53 -19.18 -20.06
CA VAL A 267 6.12 -19.61 -20.17
C VAL A 267 5.83 -20.38 -21.46
N LEU A 268 6.61 -20.17 -22.54
CA LEU A 268 6.37 -20.80 -23.84
C LEU A 268 6.58 -22.34 -23.79
N GLU A 269 7.29 -22.83 -22.78
CA GLU A 269 7.52 -24.25 -22.50
C GLU A 269 6.39 -24.86 -21.64
N ARG A 270 5.49 -24.04 -21.07
CA ARG A 270 4.35 -24.51 -20.28
C ARG A 270 3.19 -24.99 -21.17
N PRO A 271 2.26 -25.82 -20.65
CA PRO A 271 1.04 -26.21 -21.34
C PRO A 271 0.18 -25.01 -21.85
N PRO A 272 -0.57 -25.13 -22.97
CA PRO A 272 -1.26 -24.00 -23.61
C PRO A 272 -2.35 -23.31 -22.76
N ASP A 273 -2.93 -24.03 -21.80
CA ASP A 273 -3.84 -23.54 -20.78
C ASP A 273 -3.12 -22.68 -19.73
N VAL A 274 -1.95 -23.14 -19.25
CA VAL A 274 -1.07 -22.37 -18.34
C VAL A 274 -0.54 -21.11 -19.03
N GLN A 275 -0.14 -21.19 -20.31
CA GLN A 275 0.24 -20.01 -21.10
C GLN A 275 -0.87 -18.97 -21.18
N ARG A 276 -2.13 -19.41 -21.36
CA ARG A 276 -3.30 -18.52 -21.40
C ARG A 276 -3.55 -17.87 -20.05
N LEU A 277 -3.50 -18.65 -18.97
CA LEU A 277 -3.63 -18.15 -17.60
C LEU A 277 -2.57 -17.09 -17.29
N PHE A 278 -1.29 -17.41 -17.49
CA PHE A 278 -0.19 -16.48 -17.27
C PHE A 278 -0.40 -15.18 -18.05
N LYS A 279 -0.78 -15.26 -19.32
CA LYS A 279 -1.05 -14.07 -20.14
C LYS A 279 -2.20 -13.23 -19.59
N GLN A 280 -3.29 -13.85 -19.15
CA GLN A 280 -4.40 -13.13 -18.51
C GLN A 280 -3.94 -12.43 -17.22
N LEU A 281 -3.16 -13.11 -16.39
CA LEU A 281 -2.62 -12.57 -15.14
C LEU A 281 -1.61 -11.44 -15.38
N SER A 282 -0.65 -11.59 -16.30
CA SER A 282 0.35 -10.55 -16.60
C SER A 282 -0.31 -9.27 -17.11
N TRP A 283 -1.24 -9.38 -18.07
CA TRP A 283 -1.98 -8.22 -18.57
C TRP A 283 -2.84 -7.56 -17.48
N LEU A 284 -3.50 -8.35 -16.62
CA LEU A 284 -4.26 -7.82 -15.48
C LEU A 284 -3.35 -7.10 -14.48
N THR A 285 -2.18 -7.68 -14.18
CA THR A 285 -1.14 -7.11 -13.31
C THR A 285 -0.67 -5.78 -13.89
N VAL A 286 -0.10 -5.77 -15.10
CA VAL A 286 0.47 -4.56 -15.73
C VAL A 286 -0.57 -3.44 -15.87
N ILE A 287 -1.81 -3.74 -16.30
CA ILE A 287 -2.86 -2.72 -16.44
C ILE A 287 -3.26 -2.15 -15.07
N SER A 288 -3.58 -3.01 -14.09
CA SER A 288 -4.06 -2.54 -12.79
C SER A 288 -2.94 -1.88 -11.97
N TRP A 289 -1.72 -2.43 -11.98
CA TRP A 289 -0.57 -1.91 -11.24
C TRP A 289 -0.10 -0.56 -11.79
N THR A 290 -0.20 -0.31 -13.10
CA THR A 290 0.02 1.03 -13.71
C THR A 290 -0.95 2.08 -13.15
N GLY A 291 -2.13 1.69 -12.69
CA GLY A 291 -3.10 2.60 -12.06
C GLY A 291 -2.60 3.20 -10.73
N TYR A 292 -1.80 2.46 -9.95
CA TYR A 292 -1.33 2.90 -8.63
C TYR A 292 -0.41 4.13 -8.68
N PRO A 293 0.70 4.16 -9.46
CA PRO A 293 1.54 5.36 -9.55
C PRO A 293 0.78 6.56 -10.12
N ILE A 294 -0.20 6.35 -11.01
CA ILE A 294 -1.06 7.44 -11.51
C ILE A 294 -1.90 8.04 -10.36
N VAL A 295 -2.61 7.21 -9.59
CA VAL A 295 -3.43 7.69 -8.47
C VAL A 295 -2.56 8.32 -7.36
N VAL A 296 -1.40 7.74 -7.07
CA VAL A 296 -0.44 8.27 -6.08
C VAL A 296 0.22 9.58 -6.55
N LEU A 297 0.43 9.76 -7.86
CA LEU A 297 0.92 11.02 -8.43
C LEU A 297 -0.15 12.12 -8.37
N LEU A 298 -1.42 11.78 -8.67
CA LEU A 298 -2.53 12.73 -8.58
C LEU A 298 -2.92 13.07 -7.13
N GLY A 299 -2.76 12.12 -6.21
CA GLY A 299 -3.21 12.19 -4.82
C GLY A 299 -2.38 13.07 -3.87
N ARG A 300 -2.69 12.96 -2.57
CA ARG A 300 -2.08 13.73 -1.46
C ARG A 300 -0.59 13.48 -1.29
N ALA A 301 -0.08 12.39 -1.88
CA ALA A 301 1.34 12.10 -1.89
C ALA A 301 2.11 13.16 -2.70
N HIS A 302 1.62 13.61 -3.87
CA HIS A 302 2.34 14.45 -4.82
C HIS A 302 1.55 15.68 -5.32
N ALA A 303 0.73 15.54 -6.37
CA ALA A 303 0.12 16.67 -7.06
C ALA A 303 -1.11 17.24 -6.32
N GLY A 304 -1.79 16.46 -5.47
CA GLY A 304 -2.94 16.93 -4.69
C GLY A 304 -4.12 17.42 -5.54
N LEU A 305 -4.33 16.82 -6.71
CA LEU A 305 -5.37 17.14 -7.69
C LEU A 305 -6.66 16.33 -7.48
N ILE A 306 -6.64 15.35 -6.57
CA ILE A 306 -7.81 14.58 -6.11
C ILE A 306 -7.90 14.62 -4.58
N SER A 307 -9.12 14.54 -4.04
CA SER A 307 -9.35 14.55 -2.59
C SER A 307 -8.85 13.27 -1.92
N LYS A 308 -8.60 13.28 -0.60
CA LYS A 308 -8.23 12.07 0.15
C LYS A 308 -9.25 10.95 -0.04
N GLY A 309 -10.55 11.27 0.01
CA GLY A 309 -11.62 10.30 -0.22
C GLY A 309 -11.56 9.68 -1.62
N MET A 310 -11.29 10.49 -2.64
CA MET A 310 -11.16 10.00 -4.02
C MET A 310 -9.91 9.12 -4.20
N GLU A 311 -8.75 9.53 -3.68
CA GLU A 311 -7.54 8.69 -3.66
C GLU A 311 -7.79 7.35 -2.96
N ASP A 312 -8.37 7.40 -1.76
CA ASP A 312 -8.63 6.20 -0.96
C ASP A 312 -9.64 5.27 -1.62
N ALA A 313 -10.63 5.79 -2.36
CA ALA A 313 -11.62 4.99 -3.09
C ALA A 313 -11.06 4.38 -4.38
N LEU A 314 -10.30 5.15 -5.17
CA LEU A 314 -9.67 4.67 -6.40
C LEU A 314 -8.66 3.54 -6.10
N LEU A 315 -7.85 3.71 -5.05
CA LEU A 315 -6.93 2.66 -4.61
C LEU A 315 -7.67 1.42 -4.08
N CYS A 316 -8.83 1.56 -3.43
CA CYS A 316 -9.64 0.40 -3.06
C CYS A 316 -10.20 -0.37 -4.26
N ILE A 317 -10.60 0.33 -5.31
CA ILE A 317 -11.06 -0.30 -6.56
C ILE A 317 -9.88 -1.02 -7.23
N LEU A 318 -8.70 -0.40 -7.25
CA LEU A 318 -7.48 -1.03 -7.76
C LEU A 318 -7.06 -2.25 -6.94
N ASP A 319 -7.04 -2.19 -5.62
CA ASP A 319 -6.77 -3.35 -4.74
C ASP A 319 -7.75 -4.49 -5.01
N CYS A 320 -9.04 -4.18 -5.17
CA CYS A 320 -10.06 -5.18 -5.49
C CYS A 320 -9.83 -5.82 -6.87
N ILE A 321 -9.48 -5.04 -7.89
CA ILE A 321 -9.21 -5.56 -9.24
C ILE A 321 -7.92 -6.37 -9.28
N SER A 322 -6.83 -5.87 -8.70
CA SER A 322 -5.53 -6.54 -8.76
C SER A 322 -5.49 -7.78 -7.89
N LYS A 323 -6.05 -7.75 -6.68
CA LYS A 323 -6.02 -8.89 -5.76
C LYS A 323 -7.11 -9.90 -6.12
N ILE A 324 -8.40 -9.61 -5.87
CA ILE A 324 -9.49 -10.56 -6.13
C ILE A 324 -9.54 -10.98 -7.61
N GLY A 325 -9.24 -10.08 -8.55
CA GLY A 325 -9.21 -10.43 -9.97
C GLY A 325 -8.13 -11.46 -10.33
N MET A 326 -6.88 -11.27 -9.88
CA MET A 326 -5.80 -12.22 -10.13
C MET A 326 -6.06 -13.55 -9.43
N GLU A 327 -6.31 -13.51 -8.12
CA GLU A 327 -6.56 -14.69 -7.29
C GLU A 327 -7.74 -15.53 -7.82
N PHE A 328 -8.81 -14.87 -8.31
CA PHE A 328 -9.93 -15.57 -8.94
C PHE A 328 -9.51 -16.35 -10.18
N PHE A 329 -8.67 -15.79 -11.06
CA PHE A 329 -8.20 -16.50 -12.26
C PHE A 329 -7.29 -17.68 -11.90
N VAL A 330 -6.39 -17.53 -10.92
CA VAL A 330 -5.54 -18.62 -10.41
C VAL A 330 -6.41 -19.76 -9.89
N VAL A 331 -7.28 -19.48 -8.92
CA VAL A 331 -8.17 -20.48 -8.31
C VAL A 331 -9.10 -21.13 -9.35
N PHE A 332 -9.73 -20.35 -10.22
CA PHE A 332 -10.66 -20.89 -11.22
C PHE A 332 -9.97 -21.79 -12.26
N THR A 333 -8.75 -21.47 -12.67
CA THR A 333 -8.04 -22.26 -13.69
C THR A 333 -7.30 -23.45 -13.08
N CYS A 334 -6.54 -23.25 -12.01
CA CYS A 334 -5.75 -24.33 -11.40
C CYS A 334 -6.65 -25.37 -10.70
N SER A 335 -7.74 -24.93 -10.04
CA SER A 335 -8.64 -25.84 -9.31
C SER A 335 -9.74 -26.44 -10.16
N ALA A 336 -10.48 -25.63 -10.94
CA ALA A 336 -11.67 -26.13 -11.64
C ALA A 336 -11.35 -26.78 -13.00
N HIS A 337 -10.19 -26.48 -13.59
CA HIS A 337 -9.74 -27.09 -14.86
C HIS A 337 -8.57 -28.08 -14.67
N GLY A 338 -8.05 -28.23 -13.45
CA GLY A 338 -6.96 -29.16 -13.13
C GLY A 338 -5.63 -28.80 -13.80
N ALA A 339 -5.44 -27.53 -14.19
CA ALA A 339 -4.21 -27.06 -14.84
C ALA A 339 -3.01 -27.24 -13.88
N GLN A 340 -1.91 -27.78 -14.40
CA GLN A 340 -0.69 -28.05 -13.62
C GLN A 340 0.13 -26.79 -13.34
N CYS A 341 -0.51 -25.76 -12.75
CA CYS A 341 0.06 -24.44 -12.48
C CYS A 341 1.34 -24.46 -11.63
N HIS A 342 1.40 -25.37 -10.66
CA HIS A 342 2.49 -25.49 -9.68
C HIS A 342 3.35 -26.76 -9.85
N ALA A 343 3.16 -27.50 -10.95
CA ALA A 343 4.02 -28.66 -11.22
C ALA A 343 5.46 -28.19 -11.47
N HIS A 344 6.32 -28.43 -10.48
CA HIS A 344 7.74 -28.63 -10.73
C HIS A 344 7.88 -29.82 -11.68
N GLY A 345 8.68 -29.67 -12.73
CA GLY A 345 8.83 -30.67 -13.78
C GLY A 345 9.25 -32.02 -13.19
N SER A 346 8.30 -32.94 -13.09
CA SER A 346 8.59 -34.36 -12.88
C SER A 346 9.39 -34.86 -14.08
N GLU A 347 10.44 -35.63 -13.80
CA GLU A 347 11.36 -36.15 -14.81
C GLU A 347 10.63 -36.80 -15.99
N PRO A 348 11.22 -36.77 -17.21
CA PRO A 348 10.67 -37.51 -18.33
C PRO A 348 10.58 -38.97 -17.93
N LEU A 349 9.40 -39.58 -18.08
CA LEU A 349 9.20 -41.01 -17.89
C LEU A 349 10.26 -41.77 -18.69
N GLU A 350 11.16 -42.50 -17.99
CA GLU A 350 12.09 -43.40 -18.67
C GLU A 350 11.28 -44.37 -19.53
N GLY A 351 11.51 -44.28 -20.85
CA GLY A 351 10.82 -45.11 -21.82
C GLY A 351 11.09 -46.58 -21.53
N GLY A 352 10.03 -47.31 -21.14
CA GLY A 352 10.14 -48.70 -20.72
C GLY A 352 10.87 -49.56 -21.74
N HIS A 353 11.72 -50.46 -21.24
CA HIS A 353 12.45 -51.44 -22.01
C HIS A 353 11.59 -52.09 -23.11
N HIS A 354 11.92 -51.82 -24.37
CA HIS A 354 11.58 -52.73 -25.46
C HIS A 354 12.43 -54.00 -25.32
N GLY A 355 11.93 -54.97 -24.56
CA GLY A 355 12.36 -56.35 -24.66
C GLY A 355 12.00 -56.87 -26.06
N LEU A 356 13.01 -57.12 -26.89
CA LEU A 356 12.85 -57.81 -28.15
C LEU A 356 12.80 -59.32 -27.88
N ASP A 357 11.63 -59.84 -27.54
CA ASP A 357 11.37 -61.27 -27.55
C ASP A 357 11.35 -61.77 -29.00
N GLY A 358 12.31 -62.63 -29.34
CA GLY A 358 12.42 -63.22 -30.67
C GLY A 358 11.53 -64.45 -30.81
N HIS A 359 10.63 -64.43 -31.80
CA HIS A 359 10.00 -65.63 -32.36
C HIS A 359 9.54 -65.38 -33.80
N HIS A 360 10.38 -65.74 -34.78
CA HIS A 360 10.03 -66.69 -35.87
C HIS A 360 11.19 -66.92 -36.84
#